data_AF-A0A843GXX4-F1
#
_entry.id   AF-A0A843GXX4-F1
#
_cell.length_a   1.000
_cell.length_b   1.000
_cell.length_c   1.000
_cell.angle_alpha   90.00
_cell.angle_beta   90.00
_cell.angle_gamma   90.00
#
_symmetry.space_group_name_H-M   'P 1'
#
loop_
_entity.id
_entity.type
_entity.pdbx_description
1 polymer ?
#
loop_
_entity_poly.entity_id
_entity_poly.type
_entity_poly.pdbx_seq_one_letter_code
_entity_poly.pdbx_strand_id
1 'polypeptide(L)'
;MEIRKPELTEKEKKLGNEIHRILMSHDKPITKEFICQSLGWEYNSSTERKVRDLLSKIAKVKPLISTSDQKGYYIARKKEDLEAVKHQWIEHNKRVAEINDRIAPLQKFIEMYEEK
;
A
#
# COMPACT_ATOMS: atom_id res chain seq x y z
N MET A 1 -25.31 0.82 -14.03
CA MET A 1 -23.97 1.35 -14.34
C MET A 1 -22.98 0.52 -13.54
N GLU A 2 -22.25 -0.39 -14.18
CA GLU A 2 -21.29 -1.25 -13.48
C GLU A 2 -20.04 -0.42 -13.12
N ILE A 3 -19.87 -0.11 -11.84
CA ILE A 3 -18.63 0.48 -11.33
C ILE A 3 -17.63 -0.67 -11.13
N ARG A 4 -16.91 -1.03 -12.19
CA ARG A 4 -15.75 -1.94 -12.06
C ARG A 4 -14.60 -1.15 -11.44
N LYS A 5 -13.82 -1.79 -10.55
CA LYS A 5 -12.55 -1.21 -10.07
C LYS A 5 -11.72 -0.84 -11.30
N PRO A 6 -11.23 0.39 -11.45
CA PRO A 6 -10.48 0.77 -12.64
C PRO A 6 -9.23 -0.12 -12.74
N GLU A 7 -9.11 -0.82 -13.86
CA GLU A 7 -7.86 -1.47 -14.23
C GLU A 7 -6.76 -0.41 -14.33
N LEU A 8 -5.53 -0.75 -13.91
CA LEU A 8 -4.42 0.20 -13.93
C LEU A 8 -4.21 0.73 -15.34
N THR A 9 -4.20 2.05 -15.50
CA THR A 9 -3.85 2.66 -16.79
C THR A 9 -2.40 2.32 -17.14
N GLU A 10 -2.05 2.26 -18.43
CA GLU A 10 -0.67 2.02 -18.86
C GLU A 10 0.32 3.04 -18.27
N LYS A 11 -0.12 4.28 -18.09
CA LYS A 11 0.65 5.32 -17.43
C LYS A 11 0.96 4.98 -15.96
N GLU A 12 -0.02 4.46 -15.23
CA GLU A 12 0.16 4.03 -13.85
C GLU A 12 1.05 2.79 -13.74
N LYS A 13 0.94 1.84 -14.67
CA LYS A 13 1.86 0.69 -14.74
C LYS A 13 3.29 1.15 -14.95
N LYS A 14 3.53 2.05 -15.90
CA LYS A 14 4.86 2.62 -16.16
C LYS A 14 5.43 3.33 -14.93
N LEU A 15 4.62 4.17 -14.27
CA LEU A 15 5.03 4.88 -13.06
C LEU A 15 5.26 3.94 -11.87
N GLY A 16 4.41 2.93 -11.68
CA GLY A 16 4.59 1.92 -10.64
C GLY A 16 5.86 1.11 -10.84
N ASN A 17 6.19 0.74 -12.09
CA ASN A 17 7.45 0.08 -12.43
C ASN A 17 8.66 0.97 -12.15
N GLU A 18 8.55 2.28 -12.41
CA GLU A 18 9.62 3.23 -12.11
C GLU A 18 9.85 3.38 -10.60
N ILE A 19 8.77 3.54 -9.82
CA ILE A 19 8.86 3.56 -8.35
C ILE A 19 9.46 2.25 -7.82
N HIS A 20 9.05 1.11 -8.37
CA HIS A 20 9.64 -0.17 -8.01
C HIS A 20 11.15 -0.20 -8.30
N ARG A 21 11.61 0.28 -9.47
CA ARG A 21 13.05 0.38 -9.76
C ARG A 21 13.79 1.28 -8.77
N ILE A 22 13.21 2.44 -8.42
CA ILE A 22 13.78 3.36 -7.42
C ILE A 22 13.91 2.66 -6.07
N LEU A 23 12.87 1.94 -5.62
CA LEU A 23 12.92 1.16 -4.37
C LEU A 23 13.97 0.04 -4.42
N MET A 24 14.17 -0.58 -5.58
CA MET A 24 15.15 -1.65 -5.76
C MET A 24 16.59 -1.12 -5.85
N SER A 25 16.80 0.13 -6.27
CA SER A 25 18.13 0.73 -6.39
C SER A 25 18.71 1.26 -5.08
N HIS A 26 17.94 1.22 -3.99
CA HIS A 26 18.35 1.69 -2.67
C HIS A 26 18.37 0.54 -1.66
N ASP A 27 19.40 0.49 -0.82
CA ASP A 27 19.49 -0.47 0.31
C ASP A 27 18.80 0.05 1.58
N LYS A 28 18.48 1.35 1.64
CA LYS A 28 17.81 1.99 2.77
C LYS A 28 16.36 2.35 2.42
N PRO A 29 15.45 2.42 3.40
CA PRO A 29 14.10 2.95 3.21
C PRO A 29 14.12 4.36 2.62
N ILE A 30 13.29 4.60 1.60
CA ILE A 30 13.17 5.91 0.94
C ILE A 30 11.80 6.55 1.20
N THR A 31 11.77 7.86 1.33
CA THR A 31 10.54 8.61 1.64
C THR A 31 9.70 8.87 0.38
N LYS A 32 8.43 9.22 0.57
CA LYS A 32 7.57 9.68 -0.55
C LYS A 32 8.11 10.93 -1.24
N GLU A 33 8.72 11.82 -0.47
CA GLU A 33 9.37 13.03 -0.99
C GLU A 33 10.52 12.67 -1.93
N PHE A 34 11.39 11.75 -1.52
CA PHE A 34 12.48 11.26 -2.36
C PHE A 34 11.96 10.61 -3.66
N ILE A 35 10.87 9.84 -3.56
CA ILE A 35 10.21 9.24 -4.73
C ILE A 35 9.68 10.34 -5.68
N CYS A 36 9.02 11.38 -5.15
CA CYS A 36 8.56 12.51 -5.97
C CYS A 36 9.74 13.19 -6.68
N GLN A 37 10.80 13.52 -5.95
CA GLN A 37 12.00 14.15 -6.51
C GLN A 37 12.65 13.27 -7.60
N SER A 38 12.75 11.97 -7.37
CA SER A 38 13.29 11.00 -8.33
C SER A 38 12.45 10.90 -9.61
N LEU A 39 11.15 11.18 -9.53
CA LEU A 39 10.24 11.23 -10.67
C LEU A 39 10.17 12.62 -11.34
N GLY A 40 10.95 13.59 -10.87
CA GLY A 40 10.91 14.97 -11.33
C GLY A 40 9.63 15.72 -10.92
N TRP A 41 8.99 15.30 -9.82
CA TRP A 41 7.77 15.92 -9.29
C TRP A 41 8.09 16.78 -8.08
N GLU A 42 7.48 17.97 -8.02
CA GLU A 42 7.43 18.76 -6.80
C GLU A 42 6.68 17.99 -5.70
N TYR A 43 7.22 18.02 -4.48
CA TYR A 43 6.57 17.36 -3.34
C TYR A 43 5.45 18.25 -2.79
N ASN A 44 4.21 17.88 -3.10
CA ASN A 44 3.00 18.54 -2.62
C ASN A 44 1.92 17.50 -2.31
N SER A 45 0.77 17.93 -1.79
CA SER A 45 -0.31 17.03 -1.36
C SER A 45 -0.89 16.15 -2.49
N SER A 46 -0.87 16.65 -3.73
CA SER A 46 -1.36 15.91 -4.89
C SER A 46 -0.39 14.82 -5.32
N THR A 47 0.89 15.14 -5.43
CA THR A 47 1.94 14.18 -5.81
C THR A 47 2.20 13.16 -4.70
N GLU A 48 2.16 13.58 -3.43
CA GLU A 48 2.22 12.70 -2.26
C GLU A 48 1.08 11.67 -2.28
N ARG A 49 -0.15 12.10 -2.56
CA ARG A 49 -1.30 11.19 -2.72
C ARG A 49 -1.09 10.21 -3.86
N LYS A 50 -0.64 10.69 -5.01
CA LYS A 50 -0.38 9.83 -6.16
C LYS A 50 0.70 8.78 -5.89
N VAL A 51 1.80 9.16 -5.24
CA VAL A 51 2.86 8.21 -4.83
C VAL A 51 2.32 7.20 -3.84
N ARG A 52 1.54 7.62 -2.84
CA ARG A 52 0.89 6.72 -1.87
C ARG A 52 -0.03 5.70 -2.55
N ASP A 53 -0.82 6.13 -3.53
CA ASP A 53 -1.72 5.23 -4.27
C ASP A 53 -0.93 4.22 -5.12
N LEU A 54 0.18 4.65 -5.74
CA LEU A 54 1.08 3.75 -6.48
C LEU A 54 1.82 2.76 -5.56
N LEU A 55 2.30 3.20 -4.40
CA LEU A 55 2.90 2.32 -3.38
C LEU A 55 1.89 1.29 -2.88
N SER A 56 0.64 1.68 -2.64
CA SER A 56 -0.45 0.76 -2.28
C SER A 56 -0.70 -0.29 -3.37
N LYS A 57 -0.62 0.10 -4.65
CA LYS A 57 -0.72 -0.84 -5.78
C LYS A 57 0.47 -1.81 -5.83
N ILE A 58 1.69 -1.32 -5.58
CA ILE A 58 2.91 -2.15 -5.51
C ILE A 58 2.82 -3.15 -4.35
N ALA A 59 2.36 -2.72 -3.18
CA ALA A 59 2.24 -3.55 -1.98
C ALA A 59 1.32 -4.77 -2.15
N LYS A 60 0.41 -4.74 -3.13
CA LYS A 60 -0.46 -5.89 -3.45
C LYS A 60 0.28 -7.04 -4.13
N VAL A 61 1.44 -6.78 -4.71
CA VAL A 61 2.17 -7.75 -5.55
C VAL A 61 3.65 -7.91 -5.17
N LYS A 62 4.16 -7.07 -4.26
CA LYS A 62 5.54 -7.11 -3.76
C LYS A 62 5.54 -6.99 -2.24
N PRO A 63 6.56 -7.55 -1.55
CA PRO A 63 6.73 -7.42 -0.10
C PRO A 63 7.26 -6.02 0.25
N LEU A 64 6.41 -5.00 0.04
CA LEU A 64 6.71 -3.61 0.36
C LEU A 64 6.59 -3.42 1.88
N ILE A 65 7.68 -3.02 2.49
CA ILE A 65 7.73 -2.70 3.91
C ILE A 65 7.62 -1.19 4.11
N SER A 66 6.75 -0.80 5.04
CA SER A 66 6.61 0.57 5.51
C SER A 66 7.22 0.66 6.90
N THR A 67 8.29 1.44 7.05
CA THR A 67 8.91 1.64 8.36
C THR A 67 8.05 2.53 9.25
N SER A 68 7.80 2.10 10.50
CA SER A 68 7.03 2.87 11.49
C SER A 68 7.72 4.18 11.88
N ASP A 69 9.06 4.17 11.89
CA ASP A 69 9.85 5.21 12.54
C ASP A 69 10.47 6.21 11.54
N GLN A 70 10.46 5.90 10.24
CA GLN A 70 11.20 6.68 9.23
C GLN A 70 10.43 6.95 7.93
N LYS A 71 9.09 7.09 7.95
CA LYS A 71 8.25 7.56 6.81
C LYS A 71 8.65 6.97 5.43
N GLY A 72 9.21 5.77 5.44
CA GLY A 72 10.09 5.30 4.38
C GLY A 72 9.69 3.89 3.97
N TYR A 73 9.88 3.62 2.68
CA TYR A 73 9.44 2.41 2.02
C TYR A 73 10.64 1.68 1.43
N TYR A 74 10.61 0.37 1.49
CA TYR A 74 11.56 -0.47 0.76
C TYR A 74 10.91 -1.81 0.38
N ILE A 75 11.51 -2.51 -0.58
CA ILE A 75 11.10 -3.88 -0.92
C ILE A 75 11.98 -4.84 -0.13
N ALA A 76 11.38 -5.70 0.69
CA ALA A 76 12.08 -6.79 1.36
C ALA A 76 12.64 -7.77 0.32
N ARG A 77 13.92 -8.12 0.44
CA ARG A 77 14.65 -8.92 -0.55
C ARG A 77 15.62 -9.92 0.07
N LYS A 78 16.12 -9.61 1.26
CA LYS A 78 17.17 -10.39 1.93
C LYS A 78 16.59 -11.10 3.15
N LYS A 79 17.30 -12.10 3.65
CA LYS A 79 16.83 -12.91 4.79
C LYS A 79 16.67 -12.06 6.06
N GLU A 80 17.48 -11.01 6.18
CA GLU A 80 17.48 -10.06 7.28
C GLU A 80 16.17 -9.26 7.35
N ASP A 81 15.45 -9.13 6.23
CA ASP A 81 14.15 -8.44 6.19
C ASP A 81 12.99 -9.29 6.75
N LEU A 82 13.21 -10.58 7.01
CA LEU A 82 12.15 -11.53 7.34
C LEU A 82 11.37 -11.13 8.60
N GLU A 83 12.05 -10.63 9.63
CA GLU A 83 11.37 -10.22 10.86
C GLU A 83 10.48 -9.00 10.61
N ALA A 84 10.93 -8.01 9.83
CA ALA A 84 10.11 -6.86 9.44
C ALA A 84 8.88 -7.30 8.63
N VAL A 85 9.05 -8.24 7.70
CA VAL A 85 7.93 -8.83 6.93
C VAL A 85 6.93 -9.51 7.85
N LYS A 86 7.38 -10.33 8.81
CA LYS A 86 6.50 -11.01 9.77
C LYS A 86 5.73 -10.01 10.63
N HIS A 87 6.40 -8.99 11.16
CA HIS A 87 5.77 -7.96 11.96
C HIS A 87 4.65 -7.24 11.19
N GLN A 88 4.95 -6.79 9.97
CA GLN A 88 3.95 -6.11 9.14
C GLN A 88 2.79 -7.04 8.74
N TRP A 89 3.08 -8.32 8.47
CA TRP A 89 2.04 -9.33 8.21
C TRP A 89 1.11 -9.54 9.41
N ILE A 90 1.66 -9.64 10.62
CA ILE A 90 0.89 -9.77 11.87
C ILE A 90 0.01 -8.52 12.08
N GLU A 91 0.56 -7.32 11.87
CA GLU A 91 -0.21 -6.07 11.97
C GLU A 91 -1.37 -6.04 10.98
N HIS A 92 -1.14 -6.45 9.73
CA HIS A 92 -2.20 -6.53 8.72
C HIS A 92 -3.30 -7.53 9.11
N ASN A 93 -2.94 -8.71 9.62
CA ASN A 93 -3.93 -9.68 10.10
C ASN A 93 -4.76 -9.14 11.27
N LYS A 94 -4.11 -8.46 12.23
CA LYS A 94 -4.81 -7.81 13.34
C LYS A 94 -5.81 -6.78 12.82
N ARG A 95 -5.41 -5.95 11.86
CA ARG A 95 -6.30 -4.95 11.25
C ARG A 95 -7.46 -5.58 10.49
N VAL A 96 -7.25 -6.72 9.83
CA VAL A 96 -8.34 -7.48 9.19
C VAL A 96 -9.33 -8.00 10.24
N ALA A 97 -8.85 -8.53 11.36
CA ALA A 97 -9.71 -8.97 12.46
C ALA A 97 -10.56 -7.81 13.01
N GLU A 98 -9.95 -6.66 13.31
CA GLU A 98 -10.66 -5.46 13.77
C GLU A 98 -11.71 -4.96 12.77
N ILE A 99 -11.45 -5.10 11.46
CA ILE A 99 -12.43 -4.77 10.42
C ILE A 99 -13.61 -5.75 10.46
N ASN A 100 -13.33 -7.05 10.56
CA ASN A 100 -14.37 -8.08 10.62
C ASN A 100 -15.26 -7.92 11.86
N ASP A 101 -14.68 -7.60 13.02
CA ASP A 101 -15.43 -7.31 14.26
C ASP A 101 -16.39 -6.12 14.09
N ARG A 102 -16.01 -5.12 13.28
CA ARG A 102 -16.87 -3.97 12.95
C ARG A 102 -17.90 -4.27 11.87
N ILE A 103 -17.65 -5.25 10.99
CA ILE A 103 -18.61 -5.70 9.97
C ILE A 103 -19.74 -6.52 10.62
N ALA A 104 -19.43 -7.35 11.62
CA ALA A 104 -20.40 -8.22 12.28
C ALA A 104 -21.70 -7.51 12.75
N PRO A 105 -21.67 -6.37 13.48
CA PRO A 105 -22.90 -5.67 13.87
C PRO A 105 -23.66 -5.08 12.67
N LEU A 106 -22.97 -4.72 11.58
CA LEU A 106 -23.62 -4.23 10.36
C LEU A 106 -24.35 -5.35 9.63
N GLN A 107 -23.75 -6.54 9.52
CA GLN A 107 -24.40 -7.72 8.94
C GLN A 107 -25.65 -8.09 9.72
N LYS A 108 -25.55 -8.16 11.06
CA LYS A 108 -26.70 -8.42 11.93
C LYS A 108 -27.82 -7.40 11.72
N PHE A 109 -27.48 -6.12 11.56
CA PHE A 109 -28.46 -5.10 11.26
C PHE A 109 -29.14 -5.32 9.91
N ILE A 110 -28.37 -5.64 8.86
CA ILE A 110 -28.92 -5.94 7.52
C ILE A 110 -29.87 -7.15 7.58
N GLU A 111 -29.44 -8.26 8.20
CA GLU A 111 -30.24 -9.49 8.34
C GLU A 111 -31.60 -9.24 9.03
N MET A 112 -31.64 -8.37 10.05
CA MET A 112 -32.88 -8.00 10.74
C MET A 112 -33.94 -7.35 9.84
N TYR A 113 -33.55 -6.74 8.71
CA TYR A 113 -34.46 -5.98 7.83
C TYR A 113 -34.58 -6.58 6.41
N GLU A 114 -33.69 -7.49 6.03
CA GLU A 114 -33.76 -8.24 4.75
C GLU A 114 -34.53 -9.56 4.88
N GLU A 115 -34.89 -10.02 6.08
CA GLU A 115 -35.91 -11.07 6.24
C GLU A 115 -37.30 -10.56 5.80
N LYS A 116 -37.59 -10.72 4.51
CA LYS A 116 -38.93 -10.77 3.89
C LYS A 116 -38.99 -11.86 2.82
#